data_AF-A0A3Q9BQX0-F1
#
_entry.id   AF-A0A3Q9BQX0-F1
#
_cell.length_a   1.000
_cell.length_b   1.000
_cell.length_c   1.000
_cell.angle_alpha   90.00
_cell.angle_beta   90.00
_cell.angle_gamma   90.00
#
_symmetry.space_group_name_H-M   'P 1'
#
loop_
_entity.id
_entity.type
_entity.pdbx_description
1 polymer ?
#
loop_
_entity_poly.entity_id
_entity_poly.type
_entity_poly.pdbx_seq_one_letter_code
_entity_poly.pdbx_strand_id
1 'polypeptide(L)'
;MQRSTKILIVSSAVIVAALLVWQWTEADNAPENVRQISPVQAPASSIADSKARDLPLQQQEPAAVQRVALLPTGSEMSATQSLLDTRNGDPRSPPVIHNTAEPTLPSADELADPKAYQQYEARQNMRLYSSFIDAAQTEVPRLKADVARAREVGIAAADISKVEEKIKRIEAMQAQLLRDHPQLLATSPEKK
;
A
#
# COMPACT_ATOMS: atom_id res chain seq x y z
N MET A 1 47.69 -34.56 45.36
CA MET A 1 48.16 -33.41 44.55
C MET A 1 46.93 -32.70 43.98
N GLN A 2 46.49 -31.63 44.66
CA GLN A 2 45.47 -30.71 44.18
C GLN A 2 46.05 -29.85 43.05
N ARG A 3 45.32 -29.72 41.94
CA ARG A 3 45.48 -28.57 41.04
C ARG A 3 44.15 -27.86 40.93
N SER A 4 44.13 -26.70 41.55
CA SER A 4 43.05 -25.73 41.61
C SER A 4 42.87 -25.08 40.25
N THR A 5 41.69 -25.18 39.66
CA THR A 5 41.30 -24.28 38.56
C THR A 5 40.20 -23.37 39.08
N LYS A 6 40.52 -22.08 39.11
CA LYS A 6 39.71 -21.00 39.64
C LYS A 6 38.46 -20.82 38.78
N ILE A 7 37.32 -20.81 39.46
CA ILE A 7 36.00 -20.50 38.90
C ILE A 7 36.00 -19.02 38.53
N LEU A 8 35.84 -18.72 37.25
CA LEU A 8 35.59 -17.38 36.75
C LEU A 8 34.07 -17.23 36.64
N ILE A 9 33.51 -16.56 37.64
CA ILE A 9 32.10 -16.15 37.69
C ILE A 9 31.97 -14.95 36.75
N VAL A 10 31.31 -15.13 35.62
CA VAL A 10 30.72 -14.02 34.87
C VAL A 10 29.22 -14.26 34.80
N SER A 11 28.58 -13.72 35.82
CA SER A 11 27.25 -13.11 35.83
C SER A 11 26.43 -13.19 34.53
N SER A 12 25.36 -13.99 34.56
CA SER A 12 24.20 -13.83 33.68
C SER A 12 22.91 -14.03 34.47
N ALA A 13 22.38 -12.93 34.99
CA ALA A 13 21.04 -12.89 35.56
C ALA A 13 20.48 -11.46 35.50
N VAL A 14 19.79 -11.14 34.41
CA VAL A 14 18.54 -10.34 34.31
C VAL A 14 17.99 -10.67 32.91
N ILE A 15 17.06 -11.61 32.71
CA ILE A 15 15.61 -11.54 32.96
C ILE A 15 14.93 -10.41 32.16
N VAL A 16 14.18 -10.84 31.13
CA VAL A 16 12.94 -10.22 30.61
C VAL A 16 13.09 -8.89 29.87
N ALA A 17 13.09 -8.98 28.54
CA ALA A 17 12.35 -8.09 27.63
C ALA A 17 12.44 -8.62 26.18
N ALA A 18 11.98 -9.85 25.93
CA ALA A 18 11.88 -10.41 24.58
C ALA A 18 10.42 -10.40 24.05
N LEU A 19 9.56 -9.56 24.61
CA LEU A 19 8.18 -9.38 24.17
C LEU A 19 7.88 -7.88 24.17
N LEU A 20 7.30 -7.38 23.08
CA LEU A 20 7.12 -5.97 22.64
C LEU A 20 8.31 -5.51 21.77
N VAL A 21 8.26 -5.44 20.45
CA VAL A 21 7.19 -4.96 19.55
C VAL A 21 7.39 -5.60 18.17
N TRP A 22 6.74 -6.74 17.92
CA TRP A 22 6.14 -7.05 16.62
C TRP A 22 4.64 -7.00 16.87
N GLN A 23 4.02 -5.83 16.67
CA GLN A 23 2.58 -5.66 16.80
C GLN A 23 2.00 -5.21 15.47
N TRP A 24 1.91 -6.15 14.54
CA TRP A 24 0.94 -6.37 13.46
C TRP A 24 1.27 -7.82 13.05
N THR A 25 0.49 -8.89 13.23
CA THR A 25 -0.95 -9.15 13.40
C THR A 25 -1.10 -10.51 14.09
N GLU A 26 -2.21 -10.76 14.78
CA GLU A 26 -3.11 -11.91 14.51
C GLU A 26 -4.17 -11.94 15.62
N ALA A 27 -5.43 -11.69 15.25
CA ALA A 27 -6.55 -12.01 16.10
C ALA A 27 -6.60 -13.54 16.29
N ASP A 28 -6.84 -13.95 17.53
CA ASP A 28 -6.89 -15.32 18.02
C ASP A 28 -7.55 -16.31 17.04
N ASN A 29 -6.77 -17.33 16.69
CA ASN A 29 -7.32 -18.66 16.43
C ASN A 29 -7.43 -19.39 17.78
N ALA A 30 -8.63 -19.86 18.12
CA ALA A 30 -8.86 -20.93 19.09
C ALA A 30 -10.01 -21.84 18.60
N PRO A 31 -10.02 -23.14 18.97
CA PRO A 31 -10.18 -24.21 17.97
C PRO A 31 -11.54 -24.91 17.94
N GLU A 32 -11.78 -25.58 16.81
CA GLU A 32 -12.45 -26.88 16.63
C GLU A 32 -13.85 -27.08 17.24
N ASN A 33 -14.88 -26.87 16.42
CA ASN A 33 -16.13 -27.64 16.49
C ASN A 33 -16.46 -28.18 15.10
N VAL A 34 -16.08 -29.44 14.85
CA VAL A 34 -16.51 -30.21 13.68
C VAL A 34 -18.01 -30.47 13.83
N ARG A 35 -18.84 -29.58 13.27
CA ARG A 35 -20.24 -29.87 12.97
C ARG A 35 -20.40 -30.14 11.48
N GLN A 36 -20.56 -31.43 11.20
CA GLN A 36 -21.35 -32.02 10.12
C GLN A 36 -21.89 -31.01 9.09
N ILE A 37 -21.27 -31.01 7.92
CA ILE A 37 -21.87 -30.51 6.68
C ILE A 37 -23.10 -31.37 6.35
N SER A 38 -24.25 -30.97 6.89
CA SER A 38 -25.54 -31.30 6.27
C SER A 38 -25.60 -30.57 4.92
N PRO A 39 -26.11 -31.20 3.85
CA PRO A 39 -26.26 -30.50 2.58
C PRO A 39 -27.20 -29.31 2.82
N VAL A 40 -26.71 -28.10 2.55
CA VAL A 40 -27.56 -26.91 2.53
C VAL A 40 -28.60 -27.16 1.45
N GLN A 41 -29.80 -27.46 1.92
CA GLN A 41 -31.02 -27.39 1.14
C GLN A 41 -31.06 -25.99 0.53
N ALA A 42 -31.01 -25.93 -0.80
CA ALA A 42 -31.30 -24.70 -1.52
C ALA A 42 -32.61 -24.13 -0.95
N PRO A 43 -32.72 -22.81 -0.72
CA PRO A 43 -34.03 -22.24 -0.56
C PRO A 43 -34.75 -22.50 -1.88
N ALA A 44 -35.60 -23.54 -1.89
CA ALA A 44 -36.75 -23.57 -2.75
C ALA A 44 -37.58 -22.36 -2.32
N SER A 45 -37.27 -21.20 -2.92
CA SER A 45 -38.24 -20.14 -3.06
C SER A 45 -39.38 -20.75 -3.84
N SER A 46 -40.35 -21.24 -3.08
CA SER A 46 -41.71 -21.50 -3.50
C SER A 46 -42.09 -20.52 -4.60
N ILE A 47 -42.17 -21.02 -5.83
CA ILE A 47 -42.93 -20.42 -6.91
C ILE A 47 -44.39 -20.65 -6.54
N ALA A 48 -44.89 -19.91 -5.55
CA ALA A 48 -46.30 -19.82 -5.25
C ALA A 48 -46.51 -18.48 -4.56
N ASP A 49 -47.40 -17.69 -5.15
CA ASP A 49 -47.80 -16.34 -4.79
C ASP A 49 -46.79 -15.21 -5.05
N SER A 50 -46.51 -14.98 -6.33
CA SER A 50 -46.35 -13.62 -6.86
C SER A 50 -47.69 -12.88 -6.81
N LYS A 51 -48.26 -12.66 -5.61
CA LYS A 51 -49.19 -11.55 -5.44
C LYS A 51 -48.34 -10.31 -5.51
N ALA A 52 -48.56 -9.51 -6.56
CA ALA A 52 -47.89 -8.25 -6.84
C ALA A 52 -47.52 -7.55 -5.52
N ARG A 53 -46.21 -7.38 -5.28
CA ARG A 53 -45.75 -6.45 -4.25
C ARG A 53 -46.16 -5.08 -4.74
N ASP A 54 -47.36 -4.68 -4.36
CA ASP A 54 -47.81 -3.29 -4.30
C ASP A 54 -46.87 -2.59 -3.33
N LEU A 55 -45.72 -2.15 -3.87
CA LEU A 55 -45.00 -1.04 -3.31
C LEU A 55 -46.01 0.10 -3.24
N PRO A 56 -46.22 0.75 -2.09
CA PRO A 56 -46.89 2.04 -2.10
C PRO A 56 -45.99 2.96 -2.92
N LEU A 57 -46.32 3.11 -4.21
CA LEU A 57 -45.99 4.30 -4.98
C LEU A 57 -46.75 5.41 -4.28
N GLN A 58 -46.14 5.93 -3.22
CA GLN A 58 -46.48 7.21 -2.67
C GLN A 58 -46.15 8.17 -3.81
N GLN A 59 -47.15 8.42 -4.66
CA GLN A 59 -47.15 9.47 -5.66
C GLN A 59 -47.10 10.76 -4.86
N GLN A 60 -45.90 11.10 -4.43
CA GLN A 60 -45.57 12.43 -3.97
C GLN A 60 -45.61 13.25 -5.25
N GLU A 61 -46.78 13.82 -5.51
CA GLU A 61 -46.98 14.77 -6.60
C GLU A 61 -45.89 15.83 -6.42
N PRO A 62 -44.87 15.88 -7.29
CA PRO A 62 -43.77 16.79 -7.08
C PRO A 62 -44.35 18.19 -7.26
N ALA A 63 -44.21 19.04 -6.24
CA ALA A 63 -44.41 20.48 -6.39
C ALA A 63 -43.80 20.88 -7.72
N ALA A 64 -44.60 21.48 -8.61
CA ALA A 64 -44.29 21.64 -10.03
C ALA A 64 -42.83 22.06 -10.24
N VAL A 65 -41.96 21.08 -10.48
CA VAL A 65 -40.54 21.34 -10.66
C VAL A 65 -40.46 21.98 -12.03
N GLN A 66 -40.07 23.25 -12.08
CA GLN A 66 -39.85 23.93 -13.35
C GLN A 66 -38.73 23.19 -14.07
N ARG A 67 -39.09 22.32 -15.01
CA ARG A 67 -38.15 21.51 -15.78
C ARG A 67 -37.45 22.44 -16.76
N VAL A 68 -36.27 22.90 -16.39
CA VAL A 68 -35.39 23.61 -17.30
C VAL A 68 -34.96 22.62 -18.38
N ALA A 69 -35.17 22.98 -19.65
CA ALA A 69 -34.71 22.17 -20.76
C ALA A 69 -33.19 22.00 -20.63
N LEU A 70 -32.72 20.75 -20.67
CA LEU A 70 -31.29 20.48 -20.71
C LEU A 70 -30.70 21.15 -21.95
N LEU A 71 -29.61 21.88 -21.76
CA LEU A 71 -28.83 22.39 -22.87
C LEU A 71 -28.38 21.19 -23.71
N PRO A 72 -28.46 21.26 -25.05
CA PRO A 72 -28.04 20.14 -25.90
C PRO A 72 -26.58 19.77 -25.59
N THR A 73 -26.37 18.56 -25.09
CA THR A 73 -25.05 18.03 -24.72
C THR A 73 -24.30 17.52 -25.95
N GLY A 74 -24.08 18.40 -26.93
CA GLY A 74 -23.26 18.10 -28.11
C GLY A 74 -23.76 16.92 -28.98
N SER A 75 -22.88 16.43 -29.84
CA SER A 75 -23.17 15.37 -30.80
C SER A 75 -23.33 14.02 -30.08
N GLU A 76 -24.51 13.42 -30.18
CA GLU A 76 -24.80 12.08 -29.65
C GLU A 76 -24.16 11.01 -30.52
N MET A 77 -22.84 10.85 -30.39
CA MET A 77 -22.16 9.69 -30.96
C MET A 77 -22.51 8.45 -30.13
N SER A 78 -22.80 7.34 -30.81
CA SER A 78 -22.97 6.04 -30.14
C SER A 78 -21.72 5.70 -29.33
N ALA A 79 -21.91 5.10 -28.15
CA ALA A 79 -20.80 4.66 -27.30
C ALA A 79 -19.79 3.77 -28.06
N THR A 80 -20.26 2.95 -29.00
CA THR A 80 -19.40 2.12 -29.85
C THR A 80 -18.52 2.95 -30.77
N GLN A 81 -19.04 4.03 -31.34
CA GLN A 81 -18.31 4.94 -32.21
C GLN A 81 -17.22 5.68 -31.43
N SER A 82 -17.53 6.12 -30.21
CA SER A 82 -16.55 6.76 -29.32
C SER A 82 -15.39 5.82 -28.96
N LEU A 83 -15.66 4.53 -28.69
CA LEU A 83 -14.60 3.55 -28.40
C LEU A 83 -13.71 3.26 -29.62
N LEU A 84 -14.30 3.21 -30.82
CA LEU A 84 -13.56 3.05 -32.07
C LEU A 84 -12.63 4.23 -32.33
N ASP A 85 -13.12 5.45 -32.13
CA ASP A 85 -12.36 6.69 -32.34
C ASP A 85 -11.16 6.81 -31.38
N THR A 86 -11.26 6.27 -30.16
CA THR A 86 -10.19 6.34 -29.14
C THR A 86 -9.28 5.11 -29.10
N ARG A 87 -9.36 4.18 -30.07
CA ARG A 87 -8.63 2.89 -30.01
C ARG A 87 -7.12 3.05 -29.80
N ASN A 88 -6.53 4.08 -30.40
CA ASN A 88 -5.09 4.34 -30.34
C ASN A 88 -4.75 5.51 -29.40
N GLY A 89 -5.68 5.89 -28.51
CA GLY A 89 -5.59 7.05 -27.64
C GLY A 89 -6.38 8.26 -28.16
N ASP A 90 -6.87 9.09 -27.23
CA ASP A 90 -7.53 10.36 -27.55
C ASP A 90 -6.46 11.47 -27.68
N PRO A 91 -6.40 12.22 -28.81
CA PRO A 91 -5.43 13.31 -28.99
C PRO A 91 -5.59 14.46 -27.98
N ARG A 92 -6.72 14.55 -27.29
CA ARG A 92 -6.96 15.51 -26.19
C ARG A 92 -6.34 15.04 -24.87
N SER A 93 -5.95 13.77 -24.77
CA SER A 93 -5.25 13.24 -23.59
C SER A 93 -3.77 13.66 -23.62
N PRO A 94 -3.20 14.11 -22.49
CA PRO A 94 -1.77 14.36 -22.41
C PRO A 94 -0.99 13.06 -22.71
N PRO A 95 0.23 13.16 -23.28
CA PRO A 95 1.02 11.97 -23.61
C PRO A 95 1.36 11.18 -22.35
N VAL A 96 1.21 9.85 -22.42
CA VAL A 96 1.60 8.95 -21.33
C VAL A 96 3.12 8.84 -21.31
N ILE A 97 3.75 9.42 -20.29
CA ILE A 97 5.19 9.26 -20.05
C ILE A 97 5.38 7.95 -19.30
N HIS A 98 5.94 6.95 -19.97
CA HIS A 98 6.36 5.72 -19.32
C HIS A 98 7.74 5.89 -18.69
N ASN A 99 7.96 5.29 -17.53
CA ASN A 99 9.30 5.19 -16.98
C ASN A 99 10.10 4.23 -17.89
N THR A 100 11.15 4.75 -18.54
CA THR A 100 11.94 4.00 -19.53
C THR A 100 12.98 3.09 -18.89
N ALA A 101 13.13 3.14 -17.57
CA ALA A 101 13.97 2.18 -16.84
C ALA A 101 13.30 0.81 -16.89
N GLU A 102 13.79 -0.07 -17.75
CA GLU A 102 13.30 -1.44 -17.83
C GLU A 102 13.54 -2.16 -16.50
N PRO A 103 12.52 -2.82 -15.93
CA PRO A 103 12.70 -3.70 -14.79
C PRO A 103 13.75 -4.75 -15.12
N THR A 104 14.75 -4.93 -14.25
CA THR A 104 15.70 -6.03 -14.40
C THR A 104 14.96 -7.32 -14.08
N LEU A 105 14.52 -8.04 -15.11
CA LEU A 105 13.87 -9.34 -14.98
C LEU A 105 14.88 -10.43 -14.59
N PRO A 106 14.44 -11.50 -13.92
CA PRO A 106 15.29 -12.66 -13.66
C PRO A 106 15.64 -13.35 -14.99
N SER A 107 16.87 -13.87 -15.09
CA SER A 107 17.29 -14.65 -16.25
C SER A 107 16.60 -16.02 -16.28
N ALA A 108 16.63 -16.70 -17.44
CA ALA A 108 16.10 -18.06 -17.55
C ALA A 108 16.82 -19.06 -16.63
N ASP A 109 18.13 -18.88 -16.44
CA ASP A 109 18.93 -19.69 -15.53
C ASP A 109 18.57 -19.40 -14.06
N GLU A 110 18.33 -18.13 -13.72
CA GLU A 110 17.89 -17.73 -12.38
C GLU A 110 16.48 -18.24 -12.05
N LEU A 111 15.59 -18.35 -13.03
CA LEU A 111 14.26 -18.91 -12.86
C LEU A 111 14.27 -20.44 -12.71
N ALA A 112 15.28 -21.12 -13.26
CA ALA A 112 15.38 -22.57 -13.22
C ALA A 112 15.96 -23.09 -11.89
N ASP A 113 16.81 -22.32 -11.20
CA ASP A 113 17.41 -22.68 -9.92
C ASP A 113 16.85 -21.83 -8.76
N PRO A 114 16.17 -22.45 -7.76
CA PRO A 114 15.66 -21.76 -6.58
C PRO A 114 16.72 -20.92 -5.84
N LYS A 115 17.97 -21.38 -5.76
CA LYS A 115 19.03 -20.64 -5.06
C LYS A 115 19.48 -19.41 -5.84
N ALA A 116 19.57 -19.52 -7.16
CA ALA A 116 19.87 -18.39 -8.04
C ALA A 116 18.75 -17.34 -7.99
N TYR A 117 17.48 -17.79 -7.97
CA TYR A 117 16.34 -16.89 -7.81
C TYR A 117 16.38 -16.10 -6.50
N GLN A 118 16.67 -16.74 -5.37
CA GLN A 118 16.80 -16.06 -4.08
C GLN A 118 17.89 -14.96 -4.09
N GLN A 119 18.99 -15.20 -4.79
CA GLN A 119 20.04 -14.17 -4.93
C GLN A 119 19.56 -13.00 -5.78
N TYR A 120 18.81 -13.26 -6.85
CA TYR A 120 18.16 -12.22 -7.63
C TYR A 120 17.22 -11.38 -6.77
N GLU A 121 16.35 -12.00 -5.97
CA GLU A 121 15.43 -11.30 -5.07
C GLU A 121 16.17 -10.44 -4.04
N ALA A 122 17.25 -10.97 -3.45
CA ALA A 122 18.07 -10.21 -2.53
C ALA A 122 18.65 -8.94 -3.18
N ARG A 123 19.11 -9.02 -4.43
CA ARG A 123 19.61 -7.84 -5.17
C ARG A 123 18.50 -6.83 -5.48
N GLN A 124 17.30 -7.30 -5.82
CA GLN A 124 16.15 -6.41 -6.06
C GLN A 124 15.74 -5.69 -4.78
N ASN A 125 15.66 -6.40 -3.66
CA ASN A 125 15.34 -5.81 -2.36
C ASN A 125 16.38 -4.76 -1.93
N MET A 126 17.66 -5.04 -2.13
CA MET A 126 18.73 -4.08 -1.84
C MET A 126 18.60 -2.80 -2.69
N ARG A 127 18.27 -2.92 -3.98
CA ARG A 127 18.01 -1.78 -4.87
C ARG A 127 16.78 -0.97 -4.42
N LEU A 128 15.74 -1.65 -3.96
CA LEU A 128 14.56 -0.98 -3.42
C LEU A 128 14.92 -0.14 -2.19
N TYR A 129 15.67 -0.71 -1.24
CA TYR A 129 16.08 0.01 -0.04
C TYR A 129 16.98 1.22 -0.35
N SER A 130 17.95 1.07 -1.26
CA SER A 130 18.80 2.21 -1.67
C SER A 130 17.97 3.31 -2.31
N SER A 131 17.05 2.96 -3.22
CA SER A 131 16.17 3.94 -3.88
C SER A 131 15.27 4.69 -2.90
N PHE A 132 14.78 4.02 -1.86
CA PHE A 132 14.00 4.66 -0.80
C PHE A 132 14.85 5.66 -0.01
N ILE A 133 16.07 5.27 0.37
CA ILE A 133 16.99 6.15 1.11
C ILE A 133 17.33 7.39 0.29
N ASP A 134 17.62 7.24 -1.01
CA ASP A 134 17.95 8.34 -1.90
C ASP A 134 16.76 9.29 -2.11
N ALA A 135 15.56 8.73 -2.29
CA ALA A 135 14.34 9.52 -2.38
C ALA A 135 14.06 10.27 -1.07
N ALA A 136 14.22 9.61 0.08
CA ALA A 136 14.03 10.23 1.40
C ALA A 136 15.00 11.38 1.64
N GLN A 137 16.28 11.26 1.22
CA GLN A 137 17.26 12.35 1.32
C GLN A 137 16.83 13.60 0.54
N THR A 138 16.11 13.43 -0.57
CA THR A 138 15.62 14.54 -1.40
C THR A 138 14.30 15.09 -0.89
N GLU A 139 13.36 14.22 -0.54
CA GLU A 139 11.98 14.61 -0.23
C GLU A 139 11.78 15.11 1.21
N VAL A 140 12.51 14.58 2.20
CA VAL A 140 12.36 15.04 3.59
C VAL A 140 12.67 16.54 3.76
N PRO A 141 13.77 17.09 3.22
CA PRO A 141 14.03 18.53 3.29
C PRO A 141 12.94 19.36 2.60
N ARG A 142 12.42 18.88 1.46
CA ARG A 142 11.33 19.53 0.74
C ARG A 142 10.05 19.57 1.58
N LEU A 143 9.66 18.46 2.19
CA LEU A 143 8.49 18.39 3.08
C LEU A 143 8.64 19.31 4.28
N LYS A 144 9.85 19.43 4.86
CA LYS A 144 10.12 20.38 5.95
C LYS A 144 9.93 21.84 5.50
N ALA A 145 10.38 22.18 4.29
CA ALA A 145 10.15 23.51 3.72
C ALA A 145 8.66 23.76 3.43
N ASP A 146 7.93 22.75 2.97
CA ASP A 146 6.48 22.85 2.74
C ASP A 146 5.72 23.06 4.05
N VAL A 147 6.11 22.39 5.13
CA VAL A 147 5.55 22.62 6.48
C VAL A 147 5.81 24.05 6.95
N ALA A 148 7.01 24.59 6.73
CA ALA A 148 7.32 25.98 7.08
C ALA A 148 6.41 26.96 6.32
N ARG A 149 6.28 26.79 5.00
CA ARG A 149 5.37 27.61 4.18
C ARG A 149 3.91 27.45 4.59
N ALA A 150 3.46 26.23 4.90
CA ALA A 150 2.09 25.94 5.35
C ALA A 150 1.74 26.71 6.63
N ARG A 151 2.70 26.87 7.55
CA ARG A 151 2.53 27.67 8.77
C ARG A 151 2.38 29.16 8.46
N GLU A 152 3.14 29.68 7.51
CA GLU A 152 3.07 31.10 7.09
C GLU A 152 1.74 31.45 6.44
N VAL A 153 1.19 30.55 5.62
CA VAL A 153 -0.09 30.76 4.91
C VAL A 153 -1.32 30.36 5.73
N GLY A 154 -1.14 29.94 6.99
CA GLY A 154 -2.23 29.67 7.93
C GLY A 154 -2.97 28.34 7.72
N ILE A 155 -2.29 27.30 7.22
CA ILE A 155 -2.86 25.94 7.16
C ILE A 155 -3.18 25.44 8.57
N ALA A 156 -4.24 24.65 8.71
CA ALA A 156 -4.65 24.08 9.98
C ALA A 156 -3.53 23.24 10.64
N ALA A 157 -3.32 23.46 11.94
CA ALA A 157 -2.28 22.76 12.70
C ALA A 157 -2.43 21.23 12.67
N ALA A 158 -3.66 20.73 12.59
CA ALA A 158 -3.94 19.30 12.46
C ALA A 158 -3.38 18.71 11.15
N ASP A 159 -3.43 19.46 10.05
CA ASP A 159 -2.90 19.01 8.77
C ASP A 159 -1.37 19.12 8.71
N ILE A 160 -0.80 20.16 9.32
CA ILE A 160 0.64 20.28 9.51
C ILE A 160 1.19 19.10 10.33
N SER A 161 0.52 18.73 11.42
CA SER A 161 0.93 17.60 12.28
C SER A 161 0.95 16.26 11.54
N LYS A 162 0.01 16.01 10.62
CA LYS A 162 0.03 14.80 9.77
C LYS A 162 1.30 14.72 8.92
N VAL A 163 1.72 15.84 8.35
CA VAL A 163 2.93 15.89 7.52
C VAL A 163 4.18 15.73 8.37
N GLU A 164 4.23 16.32 9.56
CA GLU A 164 5.33 16.16 10.52
C GLU A 164 5.49 14.71 10.97
N GLU A 165 4.39 14.01 11.27
CA GLU A 165 4.44 12.59 11.61
C GLU A 165 4.91 11.74 10.43
N LYS A 166 4.53 12.11 9.20
CA LYS A 166 5.05 11.47 7.98
C LYS A 166 6.56 11.65 7.85
N ILE A 167 7.07 12.87 8.06
CA ILE A 167 8.52 13.15 8.05
C ILE A 167 9.23 12.27 9.07
N LYS A 168 8.75 12.25 10.31
CA LYS A 168 9.31 11.44 11.39
C LYS A 168 9.33 9.96 11.05
N ARG A 169 8.28 9.43 10.43
CA ARG A 169 8.20 8.02 10.02
C ARG A 169 9.19 7.69 8.91
N ILE A 170 9.37 8.58 7.94
CA ILE A 170 10.36 8.40 6.85
C ILE A 170 11.78 8.38 7.43
N GLU A 171 12.10 9.31 8.33
CA GLU A 171 13.40 9.37 9.00
C GLU A 171 13.66 8.13 9.86
N ALA A 172 12.65 7.66 10.61
CA ALA A 172 12.74 6.44 11.39
C ALA A 172 12.99 5.20 10.50
N MET A 173 12.29 5.11 9.37
CA MET A 173 12.47 4.03 8.40
C MET A 173 13.88 4.06 7.79
N GLN A 174 14.37 5.24 7.40
CA GLN A 174 15.73 5.40 6.89
C GLN A 174 16.78 4.94 7.93
N ALA A 175 16.63 5.38 9.19
CA ALA A 175 17.53 4.98 10.27
C ALA A 175 17.46 3.47 10.54
N GLN A 176 16.28 2.86 10.43
CA GLN A 176 16.12 1.42 10.54
C GLN A 176 16.84 0.68 9.39
N LEU A 177 16.59 1.05 8.13
CA LEU A 177 17.22 0.42 6.98
C LEU A 177 18.75 0.51 7.02
N LEU A 178 19.30 1.63 7.48
CA LEU A 178 20.76 1.80 7.62
C LEU A 178 21.36 0.94 8.74
N ARG A 179 20.60 0.66 9.81
CA ARG A 179 21.03 -0.25 10.88
C ARG A 179 20.97 -1.71 10.44
N ASP A 180 19.87 -2.09 9.78
CA ASP A 180 19.61 -3.48 9.37
C ASP A 180 20.47 -3.87 8.14
N HIS A 181 20.78 -2.90 7.27
CA HIS A 181 21.55 -3.10 6.05
C HIS A 181 22.71 -2.09 5.95
N PRO A 182 23.77 -2.25 6.77
CA PRO A 182 24.90 -1.29 6.79
C PRO A 182 25.62 -1.18 5.45
N GLN A 183 25.53 -2.19 4.59
CA GLN A 183 26.05 -2.15 3.21
C GLN A 183 25.42 -1.07 2.32
N LEU A 184 24.25 -0.52 2.68
CA LEU A 184 23.63 0.59 1.96
C LEU A 184 24.44 1.90 2.10
N LEU A 185 25.25 2.04 3.15
CA LEU A 185 26.15 3.19 3.34
C LEU A 185 27.29 3.21 2.31
N ALA A 186 27.74 2.02 1.86
CA ALA A 186 28.83 1.88 0.90
C ALA A 186 28.40 2.11 -0.54
N THR A 187 27.10 2.04 -0.83
CA THR A 187 26.52 2.19 -2.17
C THR A 187 25.95 3.58 -2.43
N SER A 188 26.04 4.53 -1.50
CA SER A 188 25.64 5.91 -1.77
C SER A 188 26.49 6.45 -2.93
N PRO A 189 25.87 6.76 -4.08
CA PRO A 189 26.63 7.06 -5.29
C PRO A 189 27.51 8.28 -5.08
N GLU A 190 28.81 8.12 -5.36
CA GLU A 190 29.73 9.20 -5.67
C GLU A 190 29.04 10.08 -6.73
N LYS A 191 28.64 11.30 -6.34
CA LYS A 191 28.09 12.30 -7.27
C LYS A 191 29.15 12.55 -8.36
N LYS A 192 28.88 12.11 -9.59
CA LYS A 192 29.54 12.62 -10.79
C LYS A 192 28.84 13.89 -11.27
#